data_AF-A0A480A941-F1
#
_entry.id   AF-A0A480A941-F1
#
_cell.length_a   1.000
_cell.length_b   1.000
_cell.length_c   1.000
_cell.angle_alpha   90.00
_cell.angle_beta   90.00
_cell.angle_gamma   90.00
#
_symmetry.space_group_name_H-M   'P 1'
#
loop_
_entity.id
_entity.type
_entity.pdbx_description
1 polymer ?
#
loop_
_entity_poly.entity_id
_entity_poly.type
_entity_poly.pdbx_seq_one_letter_code
_entity_poly.pdbx_strand_id
1 'polypeptide(L)' 'MSLTLYLLRHGETECSRNHAFCGSIDSELTPEGVKISDLISKLGHWN' A
#
# COMPACT_ATOMS: atom_id res chain seq x y z
N MET A 1 12.12 20.53 -18.94
CA MET A 1 12.23 19.27 -18.15
C MET A 1 10.91 19.06 -17.44
N SER A 2 10.40 17.82 -17.38
CA SER A 2 9.17 17.49 -16.64
C SER A 2 9.51 16.57 -15.48
N LEU A 3 8.82 16.78 -14.36
CA LEU A 3 8.89 15.91 -13.19
C LEU A 3 7.71 14.95 -13.27
N THR A 4 7.97 13.66 -13.09
CA THR A 4 6.91 12.67 -12.93
C THR A 4 6.81 12.29 -11.46
N LEU A 5 5.64 12.53 -10.86
CA LEU A 5 5.34 12.18 -9.48
C LEU A 5 4.48 10.92 -9.44
N TYR A 6 4.89 9.96 -8.62
CA TYR A 6 4.14 8.73 -8.38
C TYR A 6 3.61 8.73 -6.96
N LEU A 7 2.31 8.47 -6.82
CA LEU A 7 1.61 8.38 -5.54
C LEU A 7 1.16 6.94 -5.33
N LEU A 8 1.50 6.39 -4.18
CA LEU A 8 1.25 4.99 -3.87
C LEU A 8 0.44 4.88 -2.58
N ARG A 9 -0.62 4.08 -2.65
CA ARG A 9 -1.42 3.71 -1.47
C ARG A 9 -0.86 2.43 -0.86
N HIS A 10 -0.87 2.34 0.46
CA HIS A 10 -0.53 1.10 1.17
C HIS A 10 -1.51 -0.03 0.83
N GLY A 11 -1.09 -1.27 1.11
CA GLY A 11 -1.90 -2.47 0.90
C GLY A 11 -3.07 -2.62 1.90
N GLU A 12 -3.81 -3.72 1.78
CA GLU A 12 -4.90 -4.07 2.71
C GLU A 12 -4.41 -4.14 4.16
N THR A 13 -5.20 -3.58 5.09
CA THR A 13 -5.01 -3.69 6.54
C THR A 13 -6.10 -4.53 7.19
N GLU A 14 -5.88 -5.01 8.41
CA GLU A 14 -6.88 -5.77 9.18
C GLU A 14 -8.21 -5.02 9.34
N CYS A 15 -8.21 -3.70 9.57
CA CYS A 15 -9.43 -2.89 9.55
C CYS A 15 -10.21 -3.04 8.24
N SER A 16 -9.53 -2.85 7.10
CA SER A 16 -10.18 -2.87 5.78
C SER A 16 -10.72 -4.27 5.43
N ARG A 17 -10.00 -5.33 5.78
CA ARG A 17 -10.43 -6.72 5.63
C ARG A 17 -11.70 -7.01 6.43
N ASN A 18 -11.76 -6.52 7.66
CA ASN A 18 -12.87 -6.74 8.58
C ASN A 18 -14.03 -5.74 8.39
N HIS A 19 -14.02 -4.96 7.31
CA HIS A 19 -15.03 -3.93 7.03
C HIS A 19 -15.21 -2.91 8.16
N ALA A 20 -14.13 -2.63 8.90
CA ALA A 20 -14.10 -1.73 10.04
C ALA A 20 -13.53 -0.36 9.66
N PHE A 21 -14.04 0.69 10.30
CA PHE A 21 -13.46 2.03 10.20
C PHE A 21 -12.15 2.10 10.98
N CYS A 22 -11.06 2.47 10.30
CA CYS A 22 -9.74 2.54 10.94
C CYS A 22 -9.38 3.95 11.44
N GLY A 23 -9.78 5.00 10.73
CA GLY A 23 -9.45 6.38 11.12
C GLY A 23 -7.95 6.59 11.32
N SER A 24 -7.56 6.97 12.54
CA SER A 24 -6.16 7.17 12.96
C SER A 24 -5.58 5.99 13.75
N ILE A 25 -6.22 4.82 13.73
CA ILE A 25 -5.71 3.60 14.37
C ILE A 25 -4.58 3.03 13.52
N ASP A 26 -3.49 2.63 14.17
CA ASP A 26 -2.34 1.98 13.55
C ASP A 26 -2.64 0.49 13.28
N SER A 27 -3.41 0.22 12.22
CA SER A 27 -3.78 -1.15 11.85
C SER A 27 -2.69 -1.79 11.00
N GLU A 28 -2.29 -2.98 11.43
CA GLU A 28 -1.35 -3.81 10.71
C GLU A 28 -1.80 -4.14 9.28
N LEU A 29 -0.81 -4.23 8.39
CA LEU A 29 -1.00 -4.76 7.04
C LEU A 29 -1.27 -6.26 7.10
N THR A 30 -2.12 -6.71 6.21
CA THR A 30 -2.34 -8.14 6.03
C THR A 30 -1.20 -8.78 5.25
N PRO A 31 -1.03 -10.12 5.28
CA PRO A 31 -0.01 -10.78 4.45
C PRO A 31 -0.15 -10.43 2.95
N GLU A 32 -1.37 -10.24 2.48
CA GLU A 32 -1.70 -9.77 1.13
C GLU A 32 -1.30 -8.31 0.94
N GLY A 33 -1.57 -7.45 1.93
CA GLY A 33 -1.15 -6.05 1.94
C GLY A 33 0.36 -5.86 1.86
N VAL A 34 1.14 -6.72 2.54
CA VAL A 34 2.61 -6.73 2.47
C VAL A 34 3.10 -7.10 1.07
N LYS A 35 2.51 -8.14 0.43
CA LYS A 35 2.87 -8.56 -0.94
C LYS A 35 2.70 -7.43 -1.97
N ILE A 36 1.73 -6.53 -1.76
CA ILE A 36 1.51 -5.37 -2.63
C ILE A 36 2.71 -4.41 -2.57
N SER A 37 3.29 -4.19 -1.38
CA SER A 37 4.50 -3.36 -1.23
C SER A 37 5.68 -3.94 -2.01
N ASP A 38 5.87 -5.26 -1.95
CA ASP A 38 6.92 -5.96 -2.71
C ASP A 38 6.68 -5.89 -4.22
N LEU A 39 5.43 -6.06 -4.65
CA LEU A 39 5.04 -5.99 -6.06
C LEU A 39 5.28 -4.58 -6.60
N ILE A 40 4.83 -3.55 -5.88
CA ILE A 40 5.05 -2.15 -6.22
C ILE A 40 6.54 -1.85 -6.37
N SER A 41 7.36 -2.31 -5.42
CA SER A 41 8.82 -2.09 -5.45
C SER A 41 9.45 -2.74 -6.68
N LYS A 42 8.94 -3.89 -7.15
CA LYS A 42 9.41 -4.60 -8.34
C LYS A 42 8.85 -4.03 -9.65
N LEU A 43 7.62 -3.52 -9.65
CA LEU A 43 7.02 -2.80 -10.78
C LEU A 43 7.72 -1.46 -11.03
N GLY A 44 8.27 -0.88 -9.96
CA GLY A 44 9.21 0.23 -9.99
C GLY A 44 10.60 -0.12 -10.51
N HIS A 45 10.75 -1.05 -11.47
CA HIS A 45 11.90 -0.98 -12.39
C HIS A 45 11.73 0.29 -13.25
N TRP A 46 12.00 1.42 -12.61
CA TRP A 46 12.12 2.75 -13.17
C TRP A 46 13.41 2.74 -14.02
N ASN A 47 13.27 2.55 -15.34
CA ASN A 47 14.35 2.80 -16.30
C ASN A 47 14.81 4.26 -16.23
#